data_AF-A0A2K3N717-F1
#
_entry.id   AF-A0A2K3N717-F1
#
_cell.length_a   1.000
_cell.length_b   1.000
_cell.length_c   1.000
_cell.angle_alpha   90.00
_cell.angle_beta   90.00
_cell.angle_gamma   90.00
#
_symmetry.space_group_name_H-M   'P 1'
#
loop_
_entity.id
_entity.type
_entity.pdbx_description
1 polymer ?
#
loop_
_entity_poly.entity_id
_entity_poly.type
_entity_poly.pdbx_seq_one_letter_code
_entity_poly.pdbx_strand_id
1 'polypeptide(L)'
;MESDSTVSSMIMMDEDLHPHQFSSSTSKQHSNSTPTSTSVHELLECPVCTNSMYPPIHQCHNGHTLCSTCKTRVHNRCPTCRQELGDIRCLALEKIAESLELPCRYTSIGCPEIFPYYSKLKHESICNFRPYNCPYAGSDCSVLGDISQLVAHLRDDHRVDMHSGCTFNHRYVKSNPMEVENATWMLT
;
A
#
# COMPACT_ATOMS: atom_id res chain seq x y z
N MET A 1 23.25 42.32 -41.34
CA MET A 1 22.28 43.16 -42.06
C MET A 1 21.01 43.11 -41.26
N GLU A 2 20.95 44.04 -40.31
CA GLU A 2 19.85 44.30 -39.39
C GLU A 2 18.90 45.33 -40.02
N SER A 3 17.59 45.21 -39.77
CA SER A 3 16.71 46.27 -39.23
C SER A 3 15.24 45.76 -39.25
N ASP A 4 14.51 45.62 -38.13
CA ASP A 4 13.94 46.62 -37.19
C ASP A 4 12.72 47.35 -37.84
N SER A 5 11.55 47.64 -37.24
CA SER A 5 10.92 47.47 -35.91
C SER A 5 9.45 48.01 -35.98
N THR A 6 8.58 47.60 -35.02
CA THR A 6 7.47 48.29 -34.27
C THR A 6 6.70 49.51 -34.86
N VAL A 7 5.44 49.91 -34.54
CA VAL A 7 4.52 49.77 -33.39
C VAL A 7 3.12 50.39 -33.72
N SER A 8 2.09 50.04 -32.92
CA SER A 8 0.81 50.72 -32.57
C SER A 8 -0.06 51.47 -33.59
N SER A 9 -1.37 51.20 -33.49
CA SER A 9 -2.33 52.27 -33.18
C SER A 9 -3.50 51.75 -32.33
N MET A 10 -3.72 52.46 -31.24
CA MET A 10 -4.82 52.34 -30.28
C MET A 10 -6.13 52.82 -30.91
N ILE A 11 -7.25 52.18 -30.57
CA ILE A 11 -8.52 52.90 -30.41
C ILE A 11 -9.10 52.47 -29.07
N MET A 12 -9.12 53.43 -28.16
CA MET A 12 -9.86 53.44 -26.89
C MET A 12 -11.21 54.06 -27.17
N MET A 13 -12.32 53.48 -26.70
CA MET A 13 -13.50 54.22 -26.21
C MET A 13 -14.22 53.39 -25.13
N ASP A 14 -14.26 53.99 -23.94
CA ASP A 14 -15.07 53.78 -22.71
C ASP A 14 -16.54 53.40 -22.95
N GLU A 15 -17.14 52.53 -22.11
CA GLU A 15 -17.93 52.86 -20.89
C GLU A 15 -19.30 53.50 -21.24
N ASP A 16 -20.45 52.85 -21.01
CA ASP A 16 -21.24 53.09 -19.79
C ASP A 16 -22.48 52.17 -19.62
N LEU A 17 -22.64 51.72 -18.37
CA LEU A 17 -23.87 51.64 -17.55
C LEU A 17 -24.94 50.52 -17.69
N HIS A 18 -25.00 49.71 -16.61
CA HIS A 18 -25.99 48.72 -16.15
C HIS A 18 -27.32 49.37 -15.62
N PRO A 19 -28.23 48.74 -14.82
CA PRO A 19 -28.80 47.36 -14.71
C PRO A 19 -30.37 47.37 -14.58
N HIS A 20 -31.00 46.19 -14.41
CA HIS A 20 -32.25 45.84 -13.67
C HIS A 20 -33.01 44.72 -14.44
N GLN A 21 -33.52 43.63 -13.88
CA GLN A 21 -33.91 43.31 -12.50
C GLN A 21 -34.00 41.79 -12.27
N PHE A 22 -33.87 41.44 -10.99
CA PHE A 22 -33.97 40.14 -10.33
C PHE A 22 -35.30 39.39 -10.56
N SER A 23 -35.23 38.05 -10.57
CA SER A 23 -36.19 37.21 -9.85
C SER A 23 -35.49 35.95 -9.35
N SER A 24 -35.34 35.88 -8.04
CA SER A 24 -34.79 34.76 -7.30
C SER A 24 -35.81 33.64 -7.15
N SER A 25 -35.40 32.41 -7.42
CA SER A 25 -35.95 31.23 -6.75
C SER A 25 -34.79 30.41 -6.23
N THR A 26 -34.59 30.53 -4.92
CA THR A 26 -33.61 29.80 -4.11
C THR A 26 -33.91 28.32 -4.10
N SER A 27 -32.96 27.50 -4.55
CA SER A 27 -32.78 26.14 -4.07
C SER A 27 -31.33 26.00 -3.64
N LYS A 28 -31.09 26.11 -2.34
CA LYS A 28 -29.81 25.81 -1.71
C LYS A 28 -29.58 24.30 -1.83
N GLN A 29 -28.90 23.86 -2.88
CA GLN A 29 -28.11 22.64 -2.80
C GLN A 29 -26.68 23.05 -2.52
N HIS A 30 -26.31 22.90 -1.25
CA HIS A 30 -24.93 23.00 -0.80
C HIS A 30 -24.24 21.68 -1.19
N SER A 31 -23.90 21.52 -2.48
CA SER A 31 -22.94 20.50 -2.87
C SER A 31 -21.55 21.08 -2.60
N ASN A 32 -21.03 20.85 -1.39
CA ASN A 32 -19.58 20.90 -1.18
C ASN A 32 -18.97 19.71 -1.91
N SER A 33 -18.89 19.81 -3.23
CA SER A 33 -17.91 19.04 -4.00
C SER A 33 -16.64 19.87 -3.99
N THR A 34 -15.88 19.77 -2.90
CA THR A 34 -14.44 20.00 -3.00
C THR A 34 -13.95 19.08 -4.12
N PRO A 35 -13.33 19.60 -5.19
CA PRO A 35 -12.57 18.73 -6.08
C PRO A 35 -11.39 18.24 -5.26
N THR A 36 -11.55 17.09 -4.60
CA THR A 36 -10.43 16.37 -4.02
C THR A 36 -9.55 16.01 -5.21
N SER A 37 -8.46 16.75 -5.39
CA SER A 37 -7.41 16.40 -6.32
C SER A 37 -6.89 15.03 -5.89
N THR A 38 -7.43 13.95 -6.46
CA THR A 38 -6.95 12.60 -6.21
C THR A 38 -5.49 12.56 -6.59
N SER A 39 -4.64 12.28 -5.61
CA SER A 39 -3.20 12.15 -5.84
C SER A 39 -2.96 10.99 -6.81
N VAL A 40 -1.94 11.10 -7.67
CA VAL A 40 -1.56 10.00 -8.57
C VAL A 40 -1.23 8.72 -7.77
N HIS A 41 -0.79 8.87 -6.50
CA HIS A 41 -0.57 7.74 -5.59
C HIS A 41 -1.84 6.94 -5.28
N GLU A 42 -2.99 7.62 -5.14
CA GLU A 42 -4.28 6.99 -4.81
C GLU A 42 -4.79 6.15 -5.98
N LEU A 43 -4.54 6.58 -7.22
CA LEU A 43 -4.89 5.82 -8.43
C LEU A 43 -4.13 4.49 -8.53
N LEU A 44 -2.95 4.42 -7.89
CA LEU A 44 -2.11 3.21 -7.84
C LEU A 44 -2.47 2.30 -6.67
N GLU A 45 -3.39 2.70 -5.78
CA GLU A 45 -3.82 1.88 -4.66
C GLU A 45 -4.90 0.87 -5.09
N CYS A 46 -4.72 -0.40 -4.71
CA CYS A 46 -5.70 -1.43 -5.02
C CYS A 46 -6.96 -1.23 -4.15
N PRO A 47 -8.17 -1.11 -4.73
CA PRO A 47 -9.40 -0.86 -3.96
C PRO A 47 -9.83 -2.04 -3.04
N VAL A 48 -9.15 -3.19 -3.14
CA VAL A 48 -9.48 -4.39 -2.34
C VAL A 48 -8.50 -4.62 -1.19
N CYS A 49 -7.20 -4.34 -1.38
CA CYS A 49 -6.19 -4.61 -0.36
C CYS A 49 -5.44 -3.37 0.12
N THR A 50 -5.81 -2.19 -0.40
CA THR A 50 -5.24 -0.89 -0.05
C THR A 50 -3.72 -0.80 -0.16
N ASN A 51 -3.10 -1.73 -0.90
CA ASN A 51 -1.67 -1.74 -1.19
C ASN A 51 -1.44 -1.16 -2.58
N SER A 52 -0.27 -0.55 -2.79
CA SER A 52 0.17 -0.13 -4.11
C SER A 52 0.16 -1.32 -5.08
N MET A 53 -0.40 -1.11 -6.27
CA MET A 53 -0.47 -2.10 -7.33
C MET A 53 0.89 -2.17 -8.07
N TYR A 54 1.25 -3.39 -8.48
CA TYR A 54 2.46 -3.71 -9.24
C TYR A 54 2.10 -4.49 -10.50
N PRO A 55 2.90 -4.41 -11.58
CA PRO A 55 2.63 -5.18 -12.79
C PRO A 55 2.53 -6.68 -12.50
N PRO A 56 1.58 -7.41 -13.13
CA PRO A 56 0.55 -6.89 -14.02
C PRO A 56 -0.58 -6.18 -13.24
N ILE A 57 -0.87 -4.93 -13.60
CA ILE A 57 -2.05 -4.22 -13.08
C ILE A 57 -3.22 -4.56 -13.98
N HIS A 58 -4.23 -5.25 -13.46
CA HIS A 58 -5.37 -5.70 -14.23
C HIS A 58 -6.45 -4.62 -14.30
N GLN A 59 -7.15 -4.55 -15.43
CA GLN A 59 -8.22 -3.59 -15.67
C GLN A 59 -9.46 -4.30 -16.20
N CYS A 60 -10.65 -3.94 -15.73
CA CYS A 60 -11.88 -4.37 -16.41
C CYS A 60 -12.15 -3.52 -17.68
N HIS A 61 -13.10 -3.95 -18.50
CA HIS A 61 -13.54 -3.21 -19.69
C HIS A 61 -14.01 -1.77 -19.41
N ASN A 62 -14.47 -1.49 -18.19
CA ASN A 62 -14.91 -0.15 -17.76
C ASN A 62 -13.80 0.70 -17.13
N GLY A 63 -12.55 0.24 -17.11
CA GLY A 63 -11.41 1.04 -16.62
C GLY A 63 -11.01 0.84 -15.16
N HIS A 64 -11.79 0.13 -14.33
CA HIS A 64 -11.40 -0.11 -12.93
C HIS A 64 -10.21 -1.08 -12.83
N THR A 65 -9.26 -0.75 -11.96
CA THR A 65 -7.98 -1.46 -11.81
C THR A 65 -7.90 -2.29 -10.53
N LEU A 66 -7.09 -3.37 -10.57
CA LEU A 66 -6.80 -4.27 -9.46
C LEU A 66 -5.39 -4.86 -9.56
N CYS A 67 -4.77 -5.19 -8.43
CA CYS A 67 -3.57 -6.03 -8.42
C CYS A 67 -3.88 -7.51 -8.68
N SER A 68 -2.87 -8.26 -9.15
CA SER A 68 -2.96 -9.70 -9.45
C SER A 68 -3.53 -10.53 -8.31
N THR A 69 -3.02 -10.32 -7.09
CA THR A 69 -3.50 -11.05 -5.90
C THR A 69 -4.99 -10.83 -5.66
N CYS A 70 -5.48 -9.60 -5.86
CA CYS A 70 -6.88 -9.31 -5.64
C CYS A 70 -7.77 -9.81 -6.77
N LYS A 71 -7.33 -9.79 -8.04
CA LYS A 71 -8.04 -10.41 -9.17
C LYS A 71 -8.40 -11.87 -8.88
N THR A 72 -7.46 -12.65 -8.34
CA THR A 72 -7.70 -14.05 -7.94
C THR A 72 -8.69 -14.13 -6.76
N ARG A 73 -8.51 -13.32 -5.72
CA ARG A 73 -9.41 -13.30 -4.54
C ARG A 73 -10.87 -12.96 -4.88
N VAL A 74 -11.09 -12.10 -5.87
CA VAL A 74 -12.44 -11.71 -6.33
C VAL A 74 -12.96 -12.57 -7.48
N HIS A 75 -12.33 -13.72 -7.76
CA HIS A 75 -12.77 -14.70 -8.75
C HIS A 75 -13.01 -14.07 -10.14
N ASN A 76 -12.04 -13.28 -10.62
CA ASN A 76 -12.10 -12.61 -11.93
C ASN A 76 -13.29 -11.65 -12.13
N ARG A 77 -13.90 -11.14 -11.06
CA ARG A 77 -15.01 -10.20 -11.13
C ARG A 77 -14.67 -8.85 -10.51
N CYS A 78 -14.89 -7.77 -11.25
CA CYS A 78 -14.61 -6.42 -10.79
C CYS A 78 -15.47 -6.07 -9.56
N PRO A 79 -14.88 -5.64 -8.43
CA PRO A 79 -15.62 -5.29 -7.22
C PRO A 79 -16.48 -4.03 -7.41
N THR A 80 -16.08 -3.14 -8.31
CA THR A 80 -16.76 -1.85 -8.56
C THR A 80 -17.96 -2.02 -9.49
N CYS A 81 -17.75 -2.51 -10.72
CA CYS A 81 -18.80 -2.60 -11.73
C CYS A 81 -19.39 -4.00 -11.94
N ARG A 82 -18.89 -5.02 -11.22
CA ARG A 82 -19.37 -6.42 -11.26
C ARG A 82 -19.20 -7.13 -12.62
N GLN A 83 -18.51 -6.51 -13.56
CA GLN A 83 -18.13 -7.11 -14.85
C GLN A 83 -16.92 -8.04 -14.71
N GLU A 84 -16.70 -8.90 -15.69
CA GLU A 84 -15.52 -9.76 -15.74
C GLU A 84 -14.23 -8.93 -15.93
N LEU A 85 -13.18 -9.30 -15.19
CA LEU A 85 -11.88 -8.60 -15.22
C LEU A 85 -11.01 -9.00 -16.43
N GLY A 86 -11.37 -10.04 -17.19
CA GLY A 86 -10.65 -10.50 -18.37
C GLY A 86 -9.14 -10.64 -18.15
N ASP A 87 -8.36 -10.66 -19.22
CA ASP A 87 -6.89 -10.58 -19.15
C ASP A 87 -6.36 -9.27 -19.73
N ILE A 88 -6.98 -8.15 -19.31
CA ILE A 88 -6.61 -6.81 -19.75
C ILE A 88 -5.68 -6.19 -18.70
N ARG A 89 -4.53 -5.67 -19.16
CA ARG A 89 -3.56 -4.94 -18.32
C ARG A 89 -3.69 -3.44 -18.53
N CYS A 90 -3.59 -2.67 -17.45
CA CYS A 90 -3.52 -1.22 -17.48
C CYS A 90 -2.06 -0.77 -17.70
N LEU A 91 -1.54 -0.95 -18.93
CA LEU A 91 -0.15 -0.58 -19.26
C LEU A 91 0.14 0.91 -19.03
N ALA A 92 -0.87 1.77 -19.19
CA ALA A 92 -0.74 3.20 -18.91
C ALA A 92 -0.44 3.47 -17.43
N LEU A 93 -1.17 2.84 -16.51
CA LEU A 93 -0.93 3.00 -15.07
C LEU A 93 0.39 2.35 -14.65
N GLU A 94 0.75 1.21 -15.23
CA GLU A 94 2.08 0.61 -15.04
C GLU A 94 3.19 1.60 -15.43
N LYS A 95 3.05 2.28 -16.59
CA LYS A 95 4.04 3.25 -17.07
C LYS A 95 4.13 4.50 -16.21
N ILE A 96 2.99 5.02 -15.76
CA ILE A 96 2.94 6.16 -14.83
C ILE A 96 3.61 5.79 -13.51
N ALA A 97 3.38 4.58 -13.00
CA ALA A 97 3.95 4.14 -11.75
C ALA A 97 5.49 4.13 -11.76
N GLU A 98 6.13 3.85 -12.91
CA GLU A 98 7.59 3.84 -13.03
C GLU A 98 8.25 5.19 -12.68
N SER A 99 7.54 6.30 -12.86
CA SER A 99 8.06 7.64 -12.56
C SER A 99 7.73 8.13 -11.15
N LEU A 100 7.11 7.29 -10.31
CA LEU A 100 6.68 7.67 -8.96
C LEU A 100 7.66 7.18 -7.89
N GLU A 101 7.75 7.98 -6.84
CA GLU A 101 8.29 7.56 -5.55
C GLU A 101 7.12 7.32 -4.60
N LEU A 102 7.12 6.19 -3.89
CA LEU A 102 6.02 5.76 -3.05
C LEU A 102 6.48 5.64 -1.59
N PRO A 103 5.66 6.06 -0.61
CA PRO A 103 5.95 5.79 0.80
C PRO A 103 5.88 4.28 1.07
N CYS A 104 6.66 3.83 2.05
CA CYS A 104 6.59 2.47 2.58
C CYS A 104 5.17 2.15 3.09
N ARG A 105 4.65 0.94 2.85
CA ARG A 105 3.32 0.55 3.38
C ARG A 105 3.22 0.59 4.90
N TYR A 106 4.35 0.55 5.61
CA TYR A 106 4.43 0.59 7.07
C TYR A 106 4.59 2.02 7.62
N THR A 107 4.31 3.06 6.83
CA THR A 107 4.34 4.46 7.29
C THR A 107 3.42 4.71 8.47
N SER A 108 2.25 4.08 8.54
CA SER A 108 1.34 4.16 9.69
C SER A 108 1.91 3.55 10.98
N ILE A 109 2.91 2.67 10.87
CA ILE A 109 3.60 2.02 12.00
C ILE A 109 4.87 2.79 12.39
N GLY A 110 5.34 3.71 11.54
CA GLY A 110 6.46 4.61 11.83
C GLY A 110 7.59 4.60 10.81
N CYS A 111 7.48 3.89 9.68
CA CYS A 111 8.50 3.95 8.64
C CYS A 111 8.40 5.28 7.84
N PRO A 112 9.38 6.20 7.91
CA PRO A 112 9.30 7.50 7.23
C PRO A 112 9.79 7.45 5.78
N GLU A 113 10.31 6.31 5.34
CA GLU A 113 11.05 6.18 4.08
C GLU A 113 10.14 6.17 2.85
N ILE A 114 10.61 6.81 1.79
CA ILE A 114 9.98 6.89 0.46
C ILE A 114 10.96 6.31 -0.55
N PHE A 115 10.47 5.49 -1.47
CA PHE A 115 11.32 4.78 -2.43
C PHE A 115 10.80 4.89 -3.87
N PRO A 116 11.68 4.85 -4.88
CA PRO A 116 11.27 4.62 -6.27
C PRO A 116 10.40 3.37 -6.38
N TYR A 117 9.41 3.40 -7.27
CA TYR A 117 8.38 2.37 -7.43
C TYR A 117 8.89 0.93 -7.32
N TYR A 118 9.90 0.56 -8.13
CA TYR A 118 10.45 -0.79 -8.17
C TYR A 118 11.29 -1.16 -6.94
N SER A 119 11.92 -0.18 -6.29
CA SER A 119 12.78 -0.41 -5.12
C SER A 119 11.98 -0.57 -3.83
N LYS A 120 10.75 -0.04 -3.77
CA LYS A 120 9.87 -0.11 -2.60
C LYS A 120 9.64 -1.54 -2.10
N LEU A 121 9.33 -2.50 -2.98
CA LEU A 121 9.06 -3.89 -2.57
C LEU A 121 10.28 -4.55 -1.91
N LYS A 122 11.48 -4.24 -2.39
CA LYS A 122 12.72 -4.73 -1.79
C LYS A 122 12.85 -4.23 -0.36
N HIS A 123 12.61 -2.94 -0.12
CA HIS A 123 12.59 -2.38 1.24
C HIS A 123 11.53 -3.05 2.11
N GLU A 124 10.29 -3.17 1.63
CA GLU A 124 9.17 -3.69 2.44
C GLU A 124 9.41 -5.12 2.96
N SER A 125 10.19 -5.94 2.24
CA SER A 125 10.57 -7.30 2.69
C SER A 125 11.51 -7.30 3.91
N ILE A 126 12.28 -6.23 4.10
CA ILE A 126 13.31 -6.09 5.15
C ILE A 126 13.08 -4.87 6.05
N CYS A 127 11.91 -4.24 5.96
CA CYS A 127 11.60 -3.04 6.73
C CYS A 127 11.55 -3.37 8.23
N ASN A 128 12.24 -2.58 9.06
CA ASN A 128 12.25 -2.78 10.52
C ASN A 128 10.88 -2.59 11.17
N PHE A 129 9.96 -1.87 10.50
CA PHE A 129 8.57 -1.65 10.95
C PHE A 129 7.60 -2.72 10.42
N ARG A 130 8.08 -3.72 9.68
CA ARG A 130 7.25 -4.83 9.20
C ARG A 130 6.82 -5.71 10.38
N PRO A 131 5.53 -6.02 10.52
CA PRO A 131 5.07 -6.98 11.53
C PRO A 131 5.51 -8.40 11.16
N TYR A 132 5.76 -9.22 12.19
CA TYR A 132 6.17 -10.60 12.07
C TYR A 132 5.00 -11.53 12.39
N ASN A 133 4.99 -12.73 11.80
CA ASN A 133 4.06 -13.79 12.21
C ASN A 133 4.57 -14.43 13.50
N CYS A 134 3.64 -14.92 14.32
CA CYS A 134 3.98 -15.75 15.47
C CYS A 134 4.86 -16.94 15.04
N PRO A 135 6.04 -17.14 15.67
CA PRO A 135 6.96 -18.21 15.30
C PRO A 135 6.64 -19.56 15.96
N TYR A 136 5.52 -19.68 16.70
CA TYR A 136 5.21 -20.89 17.47
C TYR A 136 4.95 -22.09 16.55
N ALA A 137 5.83 -23.09 16.62
CA ALA A 137 5.72 -24.33 15.87
C ALA A 137 4.73 -25.27 16.57
N GLY A 138 3.55 -25.50 15.98
CA GLY A 138 2.59 -26.50 16.48
C GLY A 138 1.13 -26.06 16.54
N SER A 139 0.83 -24.81 16.18
CA SER A 139 -0.54 -24.32 16.05
C SER A 139 -0.68 -23.44 14.81
N ASP A 140 -1.85 -23.40 14.19
CA ASP A 140 -2.21 -22.46 13.12
C ASP A 140 -2.41 -21.03 13.67
N CYS A 141 -1.41 -20.53 14.41
CA CYS A 141 -1.45 -19.19 14.98
C CYS A 141 -1.15 -18.16 13.90
N SER A 142 -2.13 -17.30 13.62
CA SER A 142 -2.04 -16.25 12.60
C SER A 142 -1.82 -14.85 13.20
N VAL A 143 -1.35 -14.77 14.45
CA VAL A 143 -1.08 -13.47 15.09
C VAL A 143 0.11 -12.79 14.41
N LEU A 144 -0.10 -11.52 14.06
CA LEU A 144 0.89 -10.63 13.48
C LEU A 144 1.15 -9.47 14.44
N GLY A 145 2.41 -9.10 14.64
CA GLY A 145 2.76 -7.99 15.52
C GLY A 145 4.22 -7.61 15.47
N ASP A 146 4.58 -6.57 16.21
CA ASP A 146 5.97 -6.26 16.50
C ASP A 146 6.57 -7.27 17.51
N ILE A 147 7.88 -7.16 17.75
CA ILE A 147 8.59 -8.10 18.64
C ILE A 147 8.02 -8.05 20.06
N SER A 148 7.71 -6.87 20.59
CA SER A 148 7.19 -6.71 21.95
C SER A 148 5.82 -7.37 22.09
N GLN A 149 4.94 -7.17 21.10
CA GLN A 149 3.62 -7.80 21.02
C GLN A 149 3.72 -9.31 20.90
N LEU A 150 4.62 -9.82 20.05
CA LEU A 150 4.79 -11.26 19.87
C LEU A 150 5.41 -11.94 21.08
N VAL A 151 6.33 -11.29 21.79
CA VAL A 151 6.89 -11.83 23.05
C VAL A 151 5.79 -11.96 24.11
N ALA A 152 4.90 -10.98 24.22
CA ALA A 152 3.75 -11.05 25.12
C ALA A 152 2.80 -12.19 24.68
N HIS A 153 2.41 -12.24 23.41
CA HIS A 153 1.57 -13.28 22.84
C HIS A 153 2.12 -14.70 23.07
N LEU A 154 3.42 -14.92 22.84
CA LEU A 154 4.05 -16.23 23.06
C LEU A 154 3.99 -16.66 24.53
N ARG A 155 4.10 -15.73 25.47
CA ARG A 155 3.99 -16.00 26.90
C ARG A 155 2.55 -16.31 27.30
N ASP A 156 1.60 -15.50 26.84
CA ASP A 156 0.25 -15.50 27.37
C ASP A 156 -0.64 -16.56 26.69
N ASP A 157 -0.53 -16.70 25.37
CA ASP A 157 -1.36 -17.61 24.57
C ASP A 157 -0.71 -18.98 24.39
N HIS A 158 0.60 -19.01 24.13
CA HIS A 158 1.34 -20.26 23.90
C HIS A 158 2.07 -20.80 25.14
N ARG A 159 2.04 -20.06 26.26
CA ARG A 159 2.71 -20.44 27.52
C ARG A 159 4.17 -20.83 27.32
N VAL A 160 4.86 -20.16 26.39
CA VAL A 160 6.28 -20.39 26.13
C VAL A 160 7.09 -19.80 27.27
N ASP A 161 7.93 -20.62 27.89
CA ASP A 161 8.84 -20.18 28.94
C ASP A 161 9.92 -19.24 28.39
N MET A 162 9.79 -17.96 28.72
CA MET A 162 10.74 -16.93 28.31
C MET A 162 11.95 -16.89 29.25
N HIS A 163 13.15 -16.98 28.68
CA HIS A 163 14.40 -16.87 29.43
C HIS A 163 15.13 -15.60 29.00
N SER A 164 15.41 -14.71 29.95
CA SER A 164 16.22 -13.51 29.71
C SER A 164 17.71 -13.85 29.81
N GLY A 165 18.26 -14.50 28.77
CA GLY A 165 19.69 -14.85 28.75
C GLY A 165 20.18 -15.38 27.41
N CYS A 166 21.49 -15.34 27.20
CA CYS A 166 22.15 -15.85 26.00
C CYS A 166 22.41 -17.38 26.05
N THR A 167 22.03 -18.04 27.14
CA THR A 167 22.27 -19.46 27.39
C THR A 167 21.01 -20.27 27.14
N PHE A 168 20.92 -20.82 25.93
CA PHE A 168 19.84 -21.75 25.57
C PHE A 168 20.27 -23.19 25.87
N ASN A 169 19.91 -23.69 27.06
CA ASN A 169 20.13 -25.09 27.42
C ASN A 169 18.91 -25.92 26.99
N HIS A 170 18.89 -26.41 25.75
CA HIS A 170 17.83 -27.32 25.30
C HIS A 170 18.01 -28.69 25.97
N ARG A 171 17.34 -28.92 27.10
CA ARG A 171 17.33 -30.22 27.76
C ARG A 171 16.35 -31.13 27.01
N TYR A 172 16.86 -31.90 26.05
CA TYR A 172 16.12 -33.03 25.49
C TYR A 172 15.89 -34.05 26.60
N VAL A 173 14.68 -34.11 27.15
CA VAL A 173 14.27 -35.23 28.01
C VAL A 173 13.99 -36.40 27.07
N LYS A 174 14.99 -37.25 26.83
CA LYS A 174 14.72 -38.58 26.28
C LYS A 174 13.93 -39.35 27.32
N SER A 175 12.82 -39.94 26.91
CA SER A 175 11.96 -40.78 27.77
C SER A 175 12.71 -41.99 28.37
N ASN A 176 13.86 -42.35 27.78
CA ASN A 176 14.65 -43.50 28.15
C ASN A 176 16.08 -43.08 28.59
N PRO A 177 16.44 -43.22 29.88
CA PRO A 177 17.76 -42.84 30.42
C PRO A 177 18.96 -43.58 29.82
N MET A 178 18.74 -44.68 29.10
CA MET A 178 19.80 -45.53 28.55
C MET A 178 20.26 -45.15 27.13
N GLU A 179 19.64 -44.15 26.48
CA GLU A 179 20.00 -43.74 25.11
C GLU A 179 20.89 -42.49 25.05
N VAL A 180 21.51 -42.12 26.18
CA VAL A 180 22.39 -40.95 26.28
C VAL A 180 23.85 -41.38 26.15
N GLU A 181 24.20 -42.02 25.04
CA GLU A 181 25.59 -42.10 24.61
C GLU A 181 25.73 -41.45 23.24
N ASN A 182 26.41 -40.29 23.26
CA ASN A 182 27.10 -39.65 22.14
C ASN A 182 26.21 -38.94 21.10
N ALA A 183 25.47 -37.92 21.54
CA ALA A 183 25.01 -36.88 20.63
C ALA A 183 26.11 -35.81 20.48
N THR A 184 27.06 -36.06 19.57
CA THR A 184 28.06 -35.07 19.17
C THR A 184 27.44 -34.17 18.11
N TRP A 185 27.06 -32.95 18.48
CA TRP A 185 26.50 -31.97 17.55
C TRP A 185 27.62 -31.08 17.02
N MET A 186 27.89 -31.16 15.71
CA MET A 186 28.65 -30.13 15.01
C MET A 186 27.66 -29.19 14.33
N LEU A 187 27.79 -27.90 14.61
CA LEU A 187 27.15 -26.84 13.82
C LEU A 187 27.94 -26.72 12.51
N THR A 188 27.40 -27.24 11.41
CA THR A 188 27.86 -26.92 10.05
C THR A 188 27.04 -25.79 9.48
#